data_AF-A0A8B3M4V4-F1
#
_entry.id   AF-A0A8B3M4V4-F1
#
_cell.length_a   1.000
_cell.length_b   1.000
_cell.length_c   1.000
_cell.angle_alpha   90.00
_cell.angle_beta   90.00
_cell.angle_gamma   90.00
#
_symmetry.space_group_name_H-M   'P 1'
#
loop_
_entity.id
_entity.type
_entity.pdbx_description
1 polymer ?
#
loop_
_entity_poly.entity_id
_entity_poly.type
_entity_poly.pdbx_seq_one_letter_code
_entity_poly.pdbx_strand_id
1 'polypeptide(L)'
;MHSITSESSVRVAICAIFKNEKPYILEWLSHHRMLGITDFYIADNISSDGSSELLDSLHHDGLITRLSWPTLPGIKPQLPAYEKLAELAKSDGVVWALFIDADEFITLNENLDSIQAAIQKITEDNNEIAGITINWATYGSSKIIINPEHNVLGNFEYRFKKDSNINRHYKSLIKLHAFVSSGNTPHEFKIKDSYKYINTIGQEHSGALSGMSENVTWENIKINHYMIKSKSEYVSKKMKKGRASSNANLDLSYFYAHDNNEEYSPINRSWIHLVKYQQKKLQNKYDNNHHVSNEYPSLYYVQKHQHIGNIDSVQNHNQSIIEINGWALSVAGKKPECFRVVINECIELEVKDIKFKLRPDVFSKIVLCNDESCGFTLLCNTNGETEINSLTIYHGSNYVIASGAINYILNK
;
A
#
# COMPACT_ATOMS: atom_id res chain seq x y z
N MET A 1 26.14 -9.88 28.36
CA MET A 1 26.36 -11.07 27.51
C MET A 1 25.45 -12.17 28.01
N HIS A 2 24.25 -12.29 27.45
CA HIS A 2 23.40 -13.46 27.66
C HIS A 2 23.61 -14.38 26.47
N SER A 3 24.23 -15.54 26.71
CA SER A 3 24.28 -16.62 25.74
C SER A 3 22.87 -17.19 25.61
N ILE A 4 22.20 -16.88 24.50
CA ILE A 4 20.97 -17.56 24.11
C ILE A 4 21.41 -18.92 23.57
N THR A 5 21.21 -19.95 24.38
CA THR A 5 21.24 -21.34 23.94
C THR A 5 20.18 -21.52 22.86
N SER A 6 20.61 -21.92 21.66
CA SER A 6 19.77 -22.17 20.50
C SER A 6 18.90 -23.42 20.73
N GLU A 7 17.71 -23.25 21.31
CA GLU A 7 16.59 -24.10 20.91
C GLU A 7 16.28 -23.75 19.45
N SER A 8 16.22 -24.74 18.56
CA SER A 8 16.02 -24.50 17.13
C SER A 8 14.63 -23.88 16.90
N SER A 9 14.57 -22.56 16.79
CA SER A 9 13.31 -21.86 16.51
C SER A 9 12.73 -22.38 15.20
N VAL A 10 11.43 -22.67 15.20
CA VAL A 10 10.70 -23.14 14.01
C VAL A 10 10.97 -22.22 12.81
N ARG A 11 11.44 -22.81 11.69
CA ARG A 11 11.69 -22.06 10.45
C ARG A 11 10.38 -21.73 9.75
N VAL A 12 10.18 -20.43 9.54
CA VAL A 12 9.02 -19.86 8.86
C VAL A 12 9.52 -19.11 7.64
N ALA A 13 8.92 -19.39 6.49
CA ALA A 13 9.22 -18.71 5.23
C ALA A 13 8.03 -17.90 4.72
N ILE A 14 8.31 -16.94 3.84
CA ILE A 14 7.30 -16.37 2.94
C ILE A 14 7.54 -16.87 1.52
N CYS A 15 6.48 -17.32 0.87
CA CYS A 15 6.40 -17.60 -0.55
C CYS A 15 5.59 -16.51 -1.24
N ALA A 16 6.17 -15.81 -2.22
CA ALA A 16 5.50 -14.72 -2.91
C ALA A 16 5.83 -14.70 -4.42
N ILE A 17 4.97 -14.08 -5.21
CA ILE A 17 5.21 -13.81 -6.64
C ILE A 17 5.27 -12.31 -6.90
N PHE A 18 6.35 -11.84 -7.50
CA PHE A 18 6.63 -10.43 -7.68
C PHE A 18 6.54 -10.05 -9.16
N LYS A 19 5.90 -8.91 -9.45
CA LYS A 19 5.85 -8.28 -10.77
C LYS A 19 5.85 -6.77 -10.65
N ASN A 20 6.93 -6.12 -11.05
CA ASN A 20 7.07 -4.65 -11.07
C ASN A 20 6.72 -3.98 -9.72
N GLU A 21 7.46 -4.34 -8.67
CA GLU A 21 7.29 -3.83 -7.31
C GLU A 21 8.61 -3.25 -6.74
N LYS A 22 9.57 -2.88 -7.61
CA LYS A 22 10.93 -2.45 -7.25
C LYS A 22 10.98 -1.48 -6.07
N PRO A 23 10.16 -0.40 -6.01
CA PRO A 23 10.27 0.56 -4.92
C PRO A 23 10.02 -0.05 -3.52
N TYR A 24 9.30 -1.17 -3.44
CA TYR A 24 8.81 -1.73 -2.18
C TYR A 24 9.55 -2.99 -1.72
N ILE A 25 10.36 -3.61 -2.59
CA ILE A 25 11.00 -4.90 -2.29
C ILE A 25 11.84 -4.83 -1.01
N LEU A 26 12.65 -3.76 -0.85
CA LEU A 26 13.54 -3.63 0.31
C LEU A 26 12.79 -3.28 1.60
N GLU A 27 11.74 -2.45 1.53
CA GLU A 27 10.87 -2.19 2.70
C GLU A 27 10.16 -3.47 3.13
N TRP A 28 9.59 -4.20 2.17
CA TRP A 28 8.87 -5.46 2.40
C TRP A 28 9.78 -6.53 3.01
N LEU A 29 11.00 -6.72 2.48
CA LEU A 29 11.96 -7.66 3.06
C LEU A 29 12.41 -7.23 4.45
N SER A 30 12.72 -5.95 4.64
CA SER A 30 13.18 -5.42 5.93
C SER A 30 12.13 -5.61 7.02
N HIS A 31 10.87 -5.30 6.72
CA HIS A 31 9.75 -5.48 7.63
C HIS A 31 9.57 -6.93 8.06
N HIS A 32 9.50 -7.85 7.11
CA HIS A 32 9.27 -9.27 7.43
C HIS A 32 10.47 -9.92 8.12
N ARG A 33 11.71 -9.50 7.80
CA ARG A 33 12.91 -9.94 8.53
C ARG A 33 12.90 -9.53 9.99
N MET A 34 12.42 -8.33 10.28
CA MET A 34 12.28 -7.88 11.67
C MET A 34 11.25 -8.67 12.47
N LEU A 35 10.28 -9.30 11.80
CA LEU A 35 9.31 -10.21 12.45
C LEU A 35 9.87 -11.62 12.69
N GLY A 36 11.14 -11.87 12.40
CA GLY A 36 11.79 -13.17 12.58
C GLY A 36 11.70 -14.10 11.36
N ILE A 37 11.26 -13.60 10.20
CA ILE A 37 11.22 -14.37 8.94
C ILE A 37 12.55 -14.21 8.22
N THR A 38 13.29 -15.29 8.06
CA THR A 38 14.61 -15.26 7.40
C THR A 38 14.64 -15.98 6.06
N ASP A 39 13.63 -16.81 5.78
CA ASP A 39 13.49 -17.59 4.57
C ASP A 39 12.47 -16.93 3.61
N PHE A 40 12.90 -16.57 2.41
CA PHE A 40 12.05 -15.91 1.41
C PHE A 40 12.18 -16.62 0.06
N TYR A 41 11.08 -17.16 -0.44
CA TYR A 41 11.01 -17.84 -1.73
C TYR A 41 10.18 -16.97 -2.67
N ILE A 42 10.85 -16.37 -3.65
CA ILE A 42 10.23 -15.36 -4.53
C ILE A 42 10.22 -15.86 -5.97
N ALA A 43 9.02 -16.07 -6.51
CA ALA A 43 8.82 -16.23 -7.94
C ALA A 43 8.87 -14.85 -8.61
N ASP A 44 9.88 -14.62 -9.43
CA ASP A 44 10.04 -13.40 -10.22
C ASP A 44 9.32 -13.53 -11.56
N ASN A 45 8.19 -12.81 -11.72
CA ASN A 45 7.38 -12.85 -12.93
C ASN A 45 7.93 -11.91 -14.04
N ILE A 46 9.26 -11.88 -14.19
CA ILE A 46 10.01 -11.18 -15.24
C ILE A 46 9.62 -9.70 -15.29
N SER A 47 9.97 -8.98 -14.24
CA SER A 47 9.67 -7.56 -14.10
C SER A 47 10.47 -6.69 -15.07
N SER A 48 9.96 -5.50 -15.32
CA SER A 48 10.52 -4.53 -16.27
C SER A 48 10.79 -3.16 -15.64
N ASP A 49 10.63 -3.03 -14.33
CA ASP A 49 10.88 -1.78 -13.57
C ASP A 49 12.19 -1.82 -12.78
N GLY A 50 13.02 -2.84 -13.01
CA GLY A 50 14.24 -3.12 -12.26
C GLY A 50 14.05 -4.09 -11.08
N SER A 51 12.85 -4.62 -10.85
CA SER A 51 12.62 -5.59 -9.76
C SER A 51 13.40 -6.88 -9.97
N SER A 52 13.49 -7.38 -11.21
CA SER A 52 14.12 -8.68 -11.50
C SER A 52 15.62 -8.65 -11.21
N GLU A 53 16.28 -7.54 -11.56
CA GLU A 53 17.69 -7.26 -11.32
C GLU A 53 17.98 -7.14 -9.81
N LEU A 54 17.09 -6.47 -9.08
CA LEU A 54 17.20 -6.37 -7.63
C LEU A 54 17.00 -7.74 -6.96
N LEU A 55 15.97 -8.49 -7.35
CA LEU A 55 15.72 -9.84 -6.83
C LEU A 55 16.87 -10.79 -7.14
N ASP A 56 17.48 -10.68 -8.32
CA ASP A 56 18.64 -11.50 -8.69
C ASP A 56 19.86 -11.17 -7.81
N SER A 57 20.10 -9.90 -7.54
CA SER A 57 21.17 -9.45 -6.62
C SER A 57 20.94 -9.96 -5.19
N LEU A 58 19.70 -9.85 -4.70
CA LEU A 58 19.31 -10.35 -3.38
C LEU A 58 19.46 -11.88 -3.27
N HIS A 59 19.23 -12.61 -4.37
CA HIS A 59 19.40 -14.05 -4.42
C HIS A 59 20.87 -14.47 -4.34
N HIS A 60 21.75 -13.82 -5.10
CA HIS A 60 23.19 -14.07 -5.06
C HIS A 60 23.78 -13.81 -3.67
N ASP A 61 23.23 -12.84 -2.94
CA ASP A 61 23.60 -12.53 -1.56
C ASP A 61 22.99 -13.48 -0.51
N GLY A 62 22.19 -14.46 -0.92
CA GLY A 62 21.55 -15.43 -0.02
C GLY A 62 20.46 -14.81 0.88
N LEU A 63 19.95 -13.62 0.55
CA LEU A 63 18.86 -12.99 1.29
C LEU A 63 17.49 -13.54 0.90
N ILE A 64 17.37 -14.07 -0.32
CA ILE A 64 16.17 -14.73 -0.84
C ILE A 64 16.56 -15.93 -1.72
N THR A 65 15.62 -16.84 -1.94
CA THR A 65 15.63 -17.84 -3.01
C THR A 65 14.75 -17.33 -4.15
N ARG A 66 15.37 -16.94 -5.27
CA ARG A 66 14.67 -16.45 -6.46
C ARG A 66 14.39 -17.59 -7.44
N LEU A 67 13.20 -17.62 -8.01
CA LEU A 67 12.83 -18.48 -9.12
C LEU A 67 12.33 -17.62 -10.30
N SER A 68 12.96 -17.75 -11.46
CA SER A 68 12.46 -17.12 -12.69
C SER A 68 11.11 -17.75 -13.09
N TRP A 69 10.06 -16.95 -13.24
CA TRP A 69 8.68 -17.44 -13.41
C TRP A 69 7.87 -16.67 -14.47
N PRO A 70 8.22 -16.81 -15.77
CA PRO A 70 7.51 -16.12 -16.85
C PRO A 70 6.04 -16.55 -16.93
N THR A 71 5.15 -15.57 -17.11
CA THR A 71 3.73 -15.85 -17.40
C THR A 71 3.59 -16.49 -18.78
N LEU A 72 3.00 -17.68 -18.82
CA LEU A 72 2.71 -18.42 -20.07
C LEU A 72 1.32 -18.06 -20.61
N PRO A 73 1.12 -18.05 -21.94
CA PRO A 73 -0.19 -17.79 -22.53
C PRO A 73 -1.29 -18.72 -21.99
N GLY A 74 -2.39 -18.14 -21.53
CA GLY A 74 -3.54 -18.89 -21.01
C GLY A 74 -3.39 -19.46 -19.59
N ILE A 75 -2.23 -19.29 -18.94
CA ILE A 75 -1.97 -19.83 -17.60
C ILE A 75 -1.80 -18.67 -16.61
N LYS A 76 -2.63 -18.66 -15.56
CA LYS A 76 -2.43 -17.75 -14.42
C LYS A 76 -1.18 -18.21 -13.65
N PRO A 77 -0.16 -17.36 -13.48
CA PRO A 77 1.15 -17.81 -13.01
C PRO A 77 1.22 -18.09 -11.51
N GLN A 78 0.28 -17.54 -10.72
CA GLN A 78 0.39 -17.48 -9.26
C GLN A 78 0.25 -18.84 -8.56
N LEU A 79 -0.77 -19.64 -8.88
CA LEU A 79 -0.95 -20.94 -8.23
C LEU A 79 0.20 -21.91 -8.53
N PRO A 80 0.62 -22.08 -9.80
CA PRO A 80 1.78 -22.90 -10.11
C PRO A 80 3.08 -22.40 -9.46
N ALA A 81 3.24 -21.07 -9.31
CA ALA A 81 4.38 -20.51 -8.58
C ALA A 81 4.35 -20.93 -7.11
N TYR A 82 3.21 -20.77 -6.42
CA TYR A 82 3.09 -21.12 -5.01
C TYR A 82 3.32 -22.60 -4.75
N GLU A 83 2.86 -23.49 -5.62
CA GLU A 83 3.20 -24.92 -5.53
C GLU A 83 4.71 -25.12 -5.61
N LYS A 84 5.37 -24.49 -6.59
CA LYS A 84 6.80 -24.69 -6.76
C LYS A 84 7.63 -24.13 -5.62
N LEU A 85 7.25 -22.96 -5.10
CA LEU A 85 7.91 -22.33 -3.95
C LEU A 85 7.70 -23.16 -2.69
N ALA A 86 6.51 -23.74 -2.47
CA ALA A 86 6.23 -24.62 -1.35
C ALA A 86 7.09 -25.90 -1.38
N GLU A 87 7.26 -26.52 -2.55
CA GLU A 87 8.15 -27.67 -2.74
C GLU A 87 9.60 -27.34 -2.41
N LEU A 88 10.10 -26.20 -2.88
CA LEU A 88 11.46 -25.74 -2.62
C LEU A 88 11.68 -25.48 -1.12
N ALA A 89 10.80 -24.68 -0.50
CA ALA A 89 10.86 -24.39 0.92
C ALA A 89 10.81 -25.68 1.77
N LYS A 90 9.95 -26.62 1.41
CA LYS A 90 9.84 -27.91 2.08
C LYS A 90 11.13 -28.73 1.97
N SER A 91 11.76 -28.72 0.79
CA SER A 91 13.02 -29.43 0.54
C SER A 91 14.18 -28.83 1.34
N ASP A 92 14.15 -27.52 1.58
CA ASP A 92 15.15 -26.81 2.39
C ASP A 92 14.91 -26.95 3.91
N GLY A 93 13.88 -27.69 4.34
CA GLY A 93 13.57 -27.94 5.75
C GLY A 93 12.79 -26.83 6.44
N VAL A 94 12.10 -25.96 5.68
CA VAL A 94 11.15 -24.99 6.25
C VAL A 94 9.95 -25.73 6.84
N VAL A 95 9.48 -25.29 8.01
CA VAL A 95 8.34 -25.92 8.69
C VAL A 95 7.03 -25.27 8.27
N TRP A 96 6.97 -23.94 8.27
CA TRP A 96 5.79 -23.17 7.88
C TRP A 96 6.09 -22.22 6.72
N ALA A 97 5.17 -22.12 5.76
CA ALA A 97 5.23 -21.13 4.68
C ALA A 97 3.97 -20.26 4.68
N LEU A 98 4.16 -18.95 4.68
CA LEU A 98 3.12 -17.98 4.44
C LEU A 98 3.08 -17.61 2.96
N PHE A 99 1.89 -17.58 2.36
CA PHE A 99 1.71 -17.19 0.97
C PHE A 99 1.06 -15.81 0.89
N ILE A 100 1.84 -14.76 0.61
CA ILE A 100 1.37 -13.37 0.57
C ILE A 100 1.88 -12.64 -0.68
N ASP A 101 1.16 -11.58 -1.05
CA ASP A 101 1.48 -10.74 -2.20
C ASP A 101 2.49 -9.63 -1.80
N ALA A 102 3.14 -9.01 -2.79
CA ALA A 102 4.16 -7.98 -2.58
C ALA A 102 3.61 -6.66 -1.96
N ASP A 103 2.30 -6.48 -1.94
CA ASP A 103 1.60 -5.36 -1.31
C ASP A 103 0.93 -5.72 0.01
N GLU A 104 1.29 -6.86 0.59
CA GLU A 104 0.78 -7.37 1.86
C GLU A 104 1.89 -7.39 2.93
N PHE A 105 1.58 -6.86 4.11
CA PHE A 105 2.52 -6.77 5.23
C PHE A 105 1.91 -7.38 6.49
N ILE A 106 2.60 -8.35 7.09
CA ILE A 106 2.16 -8.96 8.36
C ILE A 106 2.24 -7.93 9.48
N THR A 107 1.25 -7.88 10.35
CA THR A 107 1.33 -7.15 11.62
C THR A 107 1.00 -8.09 12.77
N LEU A 108 1.80 -8.04 13.83
CA LEU A 108 1.57 -8.79 15.06
C LEU A 108 0.98 -7.85 16.13
N ASN A 109 0.25 -8.42 17.09
CA ASN A 109 -0.19 -7.67 18.26
C ASN A 109 1.02 -7.29 19.14
N GLU A 110 0.91 -6.20 19.90
CA GLU A 110 2.01 -5.58 20.65
C GLU A 110 2.73 -6.51 21.65
N ASN A 111 2.07 -7.57 22.10
CA ASN A 111 2.63 -8.56 23.02
C ASN A 111 3.35 -9.74 22.33
N LEU A 112 3.52 -9.68 21.01
CA LEU A 112 4.20 -10.71 20.22
C LEU A 112 5.43 -10.10 19.55
N ASP A 113 6.57 -10.73 19.76
CA ASP A 113 7.88 -10.26 19.29
C ASP A 113 8.30 -10.85 17.93
N SER A 114 7.64 -11.95 17.51
CA SER A 114 8.03 -12.74 16.34
C SER A 114 6.87 -13.52 15.76
N ILE A 115 6.98 -13.89 14.47
CA ILE A 115 6.00 -14.75 13.81
C ILE A 115 5.93 -16.14 14.48
N GLN A 116 7.06 -16.64 14.99
CA GLN A 116 7.13 -17.92 15.69
C GLN A 116 6.30 -17.89 16.98
N ALA A 117 6.44 -16.83 17.79
CA ALA A 117 5.65 -16.64 19.00
C ALA A 117 4.15 -16.53 18.68
N ALA A 118 3.79 -15.85 17.58
CA ALA A 118 2.41 -15.77 17.12
C ALA A 118 1.85 -17.15 16.75
N ILE A 119 2.60 -17.95 15.97
CA ILE A 119 2.20 -19.32 15.59
C ILE A 119 2.03 -20.20 16.83
N GLN A 120 2.99 -20.18 17.75
CA GLN A 120 2.92 -20.96 18.98
C GLN A 120 1.68 -20.61 19.79
N LYS A 121 1.41 -19.31 19.97
CA LYS A 121 0.24 -18.82 20.70
C LYS A 121 -1.08 -19.21 20.04
N ILE A 122 -1.17 -19.17 18.72
CA ILE A 122 -2.39 -19.50 17.96
C ILE A 122 -2.66 -21.01 17.97
N THR A 123 -1.60 -21.81 17.85
CA THR A 123 -1.72 -23.27 17.73
C THR A 123 -1.78 -23.98 19.07
N GLU A 124 -1.30 -23.35 20.14
CA GLU A 124 -1.16 -23.95 21.49
C GLU A 124 -0.44 -25.32 21.42
N ASP A 125 0.57 -25.41 20.55
CA ASP A 125 1.33 -26.63 20.25
C ASP A 125 0.50 -27.83 19.76
N ASN A 126 -0.73 -27.59 19.29
CA ASN A 126 -1.57 -28.61 18.69
C ASN A 126 -1.01 -29.06 17.33
N ASN A 127 -0.49 -30.29 17.30
CA ASN A 127 0.14 -30.88 16.13
C ASN A 127 -0.82 -31.21 14.98
N GLU A 128 -2.14 -31.28 15.23
CA GLU A 128 -3.15 -31.46 14.18
C GLU A 128 -3.37 -30.18 13.36
N ILE A 129 -2.87 -29.03 13.82
CA ILE A 129 -3.01 -27.78 13.08
C ILE A 129 -1.92 -27.69 12.00
N ALA A 130 -2.34 -27.51 10.75
CA ALA A 130 -1.43 -27.27 9.63
C ALA A 130 -1.81 -26.10 8.74
N GLY A 131 -2.96 -25.47 8.97
CA GLY A 131 -3.36 -24.26 8.26
C GLY A 131 -3.79 -23.17 9.23
N ILE A 132 -3.31 -21.96 9.04
CA ILE A 132 -3.81 -20.77 9.73
C ILE A 132 -4.28 -19.78 8.67
N THR A 133 -5.56 -19.40 8.71
CA THR A 133 -6.12 -18.34 7.86
C THR A 133 -5.92 -17.00 8.54
N ILE A 134 -5.29 -16.05 7.84
CA ILE A 134 -4.97 -14.71 8.36
C ILE A 134 -5.73 -13.68 7.52
N ASN A 135 -6.69 -12.98 8.13
CA ASN A 135 -7.53 -12.02 7.43
C ASN A 135 -6.78 -10.75 7.01
N TRP A 136 -7.23 -10.18 5.90
CA TRP A 136 -6.81 -8.86 5.46
C TRP A 136 -7.32 -7.75 6.39
N ALA A 137 -6.51 -6.73 6.53
CA ALA A 137 -6.85 -5.38 6.95
C ALA A 137 -6.53 -4.46 5.77
N THR A 138 -7.53 -4.14 4.96
CA THR A 138 -7.34 -3.44 3.69
C THR A 138 -7.17 -1.94 3.91
N TYR A 139 -6.13 -1.34 3.34
CA TYR A 139 -5.83 0.09 3.45
C TYR A 139 -6.24 0.86 2.19
N GLY A 140 -6.78 2.06 2.39
CA GLY A 140 -7.03 3.03 1.31
C GLY A 140 -5.76 3.81 0.94
N SER A 141 -5.92 4.81 0.08
CA SER A 141 -4.81 5.66 -0.36
C SER A 141 -4.33 6.65 0.70
N SER A 142 -5.02 6.77 1.83
CA SER A 142 -4.85 7.86 2.81
C SER A 142 -4.97 9.24 2.18
N LYS A 143 -5.72 9.35 1.07
CA LYS A 143 -5.86 10.55 0.23
C LYS A 143 -4.54 10.99 -0.42
N ILE A 144 -3.53 10.12 -0.41
CA ILE A 144 -2.25 10.34 -1.04
C ILE A 144 -2.39 10.13 -2.54
N ILE A 145 -2.12 11.21 -3.27
CA ILE A 145 -2.06 11.24 -4.71
C ILE A 145 -0.69 10.74 -5.19
N ILE A 146 0.39 11.34 -4.68
CA ILE A 146 1.78 11.01 -5.04
C ILE A 146 2.45 10.46 -3.80
N ASN A 147 3.03 9.25 -3.89
CA ASN A 147 3.79 8.67 -2.80
C ASN A 147 5.15 9.38 -2.65
N PRO A 148 5.37 10.21 -1.60
CA PRO A 148 6.52 11.11 -1.53
C PRO A 148 7.85 10.39 -1.23
N GLU A 149 7.81 9.21 -0.61
CA GLU A 149 9.01 8.48 -0.19
C GLU A 149 9.11 7.05 -0.76
N HIS A 150 8.19 6.67 -1.67
CA HIS A 150 8.07 5.30 -2.15
C HIS A 150 8.04 4.24 -1.02
N ASN A 151 7.45 4.61 0.11
CA ASN A 151 7.24 3.73 1.26
C ASN A 151 5.75 3.42 1.39
N VAL A 152 5.44 2.27 1.99
CA VAL A 152 4.07 1.80 2.23
C VAL A 152 3.68 2.08 3.67
N LEU A 153 4.48 1.60 4.63
CA LEU A 153 4.06 1.50 6.04
C LEU A 153 3.85 2.86 6.71
N GLY A 154 4.60 3.88 6.28
CA GLY A 154 4.53 5.23 6.84
C GLY A 154 3.55 6.17 6.13
N ASN A 155 3.01 5.77 4.97
CA ASN A 155 2.22 6.64 4.11
C ASN A 155 0.74 6.27 4.07
N PHE A 156 0.42 4.98 4.09
CA PHE A 156 -0.97 4.52 4.01
C PHE A 156 -1.45 4.10 5.40
N GLU A 157 -2.06 5.04 6.13
CA GLU A 157 -2.41 4.87 7.54
C GLU A 157 -3.91 4.74 7.79
N TYR A 158 -4.75 4.95 6.78
CA TYR A 158 -6.19 4.81 6.87
C TYR A 158 -6.69 3.55 6.16
N ARG A 159 -7.60 2.83 6.82
CA ARG A 159 -8.12 1.54 6.36
C ARG A 159 -9.63 1.44 6.43
N PHE A 160 -10.15 0.40 5.78
CA PHE A 160 -11.54 -0.05 5.91
C PHE A 160 -11.84 -0.49 7.35
N LYS A 161 -13.10 -0.37 7.78
CA LYS A 161 -13.59 -0.97 9.03
C LYS A 161 -13.41 -2.49 9.06
N LYS A 162 -13.22 -3.06 10.26
CA LYS A 162 -12.95 -4.50 10.46
C LYS A 162 -13.96 -5.41 9.79
N ASP A 163 -15.24 -5.09 9.89
CA ASP A 163 -16.38 -5.86 9.38
C ASP A 163 -16.66 -5.67 7.88
N SER A 164 -15.88 -4.84 7.18
CA SER A 164 -16.00 -4.68 5.73
C SER A 164 -15.80 -6.02 5.01
N ASN A 165 -16.67 -6.35 4.04
CA ASN A 165 -16.64 -7.64 3.35
C ASN A 165 -15.28 -7.97 2.69
N ILE A 166 -14.54 -6.95 2.25
CA ILE A 166 -13.19 -7.14 1.68
C ILE A 166 -12.18 -7.73 2.68
N ASN A 167 -12.33 -7.46 3.98
CA ASN A 167 -11.45 -7.96 5.02
C ASN A 167 -11.74 -9.43 5.40
N ARG A 168 -12.84 -10.00 4.88
CA ARG A 168 -13.12 -11.44 5.00
C ARG A 168 -12.17 -12.28 4.18
N HIS A 169 -11.52 -11.70 3.17
CA HIS A 169 -10.43 -12.37 2.49
C HIS A 169 -9.30 -12.68 3.45
N TYR A 170 -8.64 -13.81 3.24
CA TYR A 170 -7.49 -14.23 4.04
C TYR A 170 -6.35 -14.70 3.15
N LYS A 171 -5.16 -14.77 3.72
CA LYS A 171 -4.06 -15.61 3.19
C LYS A 171 -3.79 -16.75 4.15
N SER A 172 -3.05 -17.74 3.67
CA SER A 172 -2.81 -18.96 4.42
C SER A 172 -1.35 -19.10 4.82
N LEU A 173 -1.16 -19.46 6.08
CA LEU A 173 0.10 -19.94 6.64
C LEU A 173 0.00 -21.46 6.79
N ILE A 174 0.86 -22.20 6.10
CA ILE A 174 0.76 -23.65 5.94
C ILE A 174 1.96 -24.38 6.52
N LYS A 175 1.72 -25.44 7.27
CA LYS A 175 2.75 -26.37 7.72
C LYS A 175 3.13 -27.30 6.57
N LEU A 176 4.33 -27.17 6.03
CA LEU A 176 4.73 -27.75 4.74
C LEU A 176 4.77 -29.28 4.70
N HIS A 177 4.92 -29.96 5.84
CA HIS A 177 4.84 -31.42 5.88
C HIS A 177 3.42 -31.96 5.59
N ALA A 178 2.39 -31.13 5.84
CA ALA A 178 0.99 -31.45 5.59
C ALA A 178 0.49 -30.91 4.24
N PHE A 179 1.25 -30.02 3.60
CA PHE A 179 0.94 -29.49 2.27
C PHE A 179 0.84 -30.60 1.21
N VAL A 180 -0.23 -30.53 0.39
CA VAL A 180 -0.51 -31.44 -0.73
C VAL A 180 -0.41 -30.70 -2.07
N SER A 181 -1.17 -29.62 -2.26
CA SER A 181 -1.17 -28.82 -3.49
C SER A 181 -1.78 -27.44 -3.25
N SER A 182 -1.71 -26.54 -4.23
CA SER A 182 -2.53 -25.33 -4.23
C SER A 182 -4.03 -25.67 -4.40
N GLY A 183 -4.89 -24.77 -3.92
CA GLY A 183 -6.34 -24.84 -4.09
C GLY A 183 -6.81 -24.21 -5.40
N ASN A 184 -8.08 -23.77 -5.43
CA ASN A 184 -8.64 -23.12 -6.62
C ASN A 184 -8.32 -21.62 -6.67
N THR A 185 -7.95 -21.04 -5.53
CA THR A 185 -7.62 -19.62 -5.39
C THR A 185 -6.26 -19.45 -4.70
N PRO A 186 -5.59 -18.29 -4.87
CA PRO A 186 -4.29 -18.01 -4.23
C PRO A 186 -4.32 -17.94 -2.70
N HIS A 187 -5.50 -18.13 -2.12
CA HIS A 187 -5.75 -18.07 -0.68
C HIS A 187 -5.85 -19.47 -0.07
N GLU A 188 -6.08 -20.49 -0.90
CA GLU A 188 -6.42 -21.85 -0.48
C GLU A 188 -5.29 -22.82 -0.79
N PHE A 189 -5.03 -23.74 0.12
CA PHE A 189 -4.08 -24.82 -0.07
C PHE A 189 -4.69 -26.12 0.45
N LYS A 190 -4.44 -27.21 -0.27
CA LYS A 190 -4.87 -28.54 0.18
C LYS A 190 -3.83 -29.07 1.16
N ILE A 191 -4.30 -29.50 2.32
CA ILE A 191 -3.51 -30.19 3.33
C ILE A 191 -4.02 -31.62 3.49
N LYS A 192 -3.20 -32.50 4.08
CA LYS A 192 -3.60 -33.89 4.38
C LYS A 192 -4.81 -33.92 5.32
N ASP A 193 -5.72 -34.86 5.10
CA ASP A 193 -7.01 -34.99 5.80
C ASP A 193 -6.90 -35.13 7.33
N SER A 194 -5.75 -35.56 7.85
CA SER A 194 -5.51 -35.66 9.30
C SER A 194 -5.21 -34.32 9.98
N TYR A 195 -5.19 -33.21 9.23
CA TYR A 195 -4.86 -31.88 9.74
C TYR A 195 -5.99 -30.88 9.52
N LYS A 196 -5.99 -29.82 10.33
CA LYS A 196 -7.04 -28.80 10.38
C LYS A 196 -6.53 -27.40 10.04
N TYR A 197 -7.47 -26.58 9.56
CA TYR A 197 -7.32 -25.13 9.47
C TYR A 197 -7.96 -24.44 10.66
N ILE A 198 -7.28 -23.44 11.20
CA ILE A 198 -7.82 -22.53 12.22
C ILE A 198 -7.66 -21.08 11.78
N ASN A 199 -8.40 -20.18 12.40
CA ASN A 199 -8.18 -18.74 12.29
C ASN A 199 -7.14 -18.25 13.31
N THR A 200 -6.94 -16.94 13.39
CA THR A 200 -5.89 -16.34 14.22
C THR A 200 -6.19 -16.33 15.72
N ILE A 201 -7.35 -16.88 16.14
CA ILE A 201 -7.74 -17.07 17.54
C ILE A 201 -7.94 -18.55 17.91
N GLY A 202 -7.46 -19.48 17.06
CA GLY A 202 -7.53 -20.92 17.38
C GLY A 202 -8.86 -21.60 17.04
N GLN A 203 -9.81 -20.88 16.45
CA GLN A 203 -11.09 -21.49 16.06
C GLN A 203 -10.95 -22.19 14.71
N GLU A 204 -11.48 -23.41 14.61
CA GLU A 204 -11.50 -24.17 13.37
C GLU A 204 -12.23 -23.42 12.26
N HIS A 205 -11.68 -23.48 11.05
CA HIS A 205 -12.27 -22.82 9.89
C HIS A 205 -13.59 -23.51 9.52
N SER A 206 -14.70 -22.77 9.59
CA SER A 206 -16.02 -23.26 9.19
C SER A 206 -16.17 -23.27 7.66
N GLY A 207 -16.73 -24.36 7.13
CA GLY A 207 -17.09 -24.46 5.71
C GLY A 207 -15.94 -24.78 4.76
N ALA A 208 -16.21 -24.63 3.47
CA ALA A 208 -15.20 -24.88 2.43
C ALA A 208 -14.19 -23.74 2.36
N LEU A 209 -12.90 -24.09 2.23
CA LEU A 209 -11.85 -23.12 1.94
C LEU A 209 -12.18 -22.43 0.61
N SER A 210 -12.49 -21.13 0.66
CA SER A 210 -12.93 -20.32 -0.48
C SER A 210 -12.11 -19.03 -0.65
N GLY A 211 -11.07 -18.86 0.18
CA GLY A 211 -10.31 -17.62 0.28
C GLY A 211 -11.03 -16.48 1.01
N MET A 212 -12.22 -16.74 1.58
CA MET A 212 -12.94 -15.83 2.46
C MET A 212 -13.41 -16.57 3.72
N SER A 213 -13.32 -15.92 4.88
CA SER A 213 -13.85 -16.42 6.15
C SER A 213 -15.25 -15.87 6.42
N GLU A 214 -16.01 -16.51 7.31
CA GLU A 214 -17.28 -15.96 7.80
C GLU A 214 -17.06 -14.70 8.64
N ASN A 215 -16.09 -14.76 9.56
CA ASN A 215 -15.74 -13.68 10.46
C ASN A 215 -14.29 -13.23 10.27
N VAL A 216 -14.03 -11.94 10.51
CA VAL A 216 -12.69 -11.34 10.44
C VAL A 216 -12.02 -11.41 11.81
N THR A 217 -10.87 -12.08 11.89
CA THR A 217 -10.04 -12.14 13.11
C THR A 217 -8.68 -11.51 12.85
N TRP A 218 -8.27 -10.58 13.71
CA TRP A 218 -6.99 -9.86 13.62
C TRP A 218 -6.16 -9.98 14.90
N GLU A 219 -6.68 -10.68 15.89
CA GLU A 219 -6.01 -11.00 17.12
C GLU A 219 -4.79 -11.86 16.80
N ASN A 220 -3.68 -11.60 17.50
CA ASN A 220 -2.35 -12.18 17.31
C ASN A 220 -1.65 -11.78 16.00
N ILE A 221 -2.30 -11.97 14.85
CA ILE A 221 -1.73 -11.70 13.53
C ILE A 221 -2.80 -11.19 12.56
N LYS A 222 -2.42 -10.23 11.70
CA LYS A 222 -3.21 -9.75 10.56
C LYS A 222 -2.32 -9.45 9.36
N ILE A 223 -2.92 -9.30 8.19
CA ILE A 223 -2.23 -8.85 6.97
C ILE A 223 -2.75 -7.48 6.58
N ASN A 224 -1.92 -6.45 6.68
CA ASN A 224 -2.22 -5.15 6.10
C ASN A 224 -2.09 -5.24 4.58
N HIS A 225 -3.16 -4.97 3.84
CA HIS A 225 -3.19 -5.07 2.38
C HIS A 225 -3.28 -3.70 1.73
N TYR A 226 -2.25 -3.31 0.98
CA TYR A 226 -2.11 -2.01 0.33
C TYR A 226 -2.36 -2.09 -1.17
N MET A 227 -3.57 -2.55 -1.51
CA MET A 227 -3.92 -2.96 -2.87
C MET A 227 -3.86 -1.82 -3.90
N ILE A 228 -4.29 -0.61 -3.52
CA ILE A 228 -4.37 0.55 -4.41
C ILE A 228 -3.19 1.52 -4.25
N LYS A 229 -2.56 1.58 -3.07
CA LYS A 229 -1.52 2.57 -2.71
C LYS A 229 -1.97 3.99 -3.09
N SER A 230 -1.04 4.84 -3.55
CA SER A 230 -1.37 6.20 -3.98
C SER A 230 -2.11 6.21 -5.32
N LYS A 231 -2.93 7.24 -5.56
CA LYS A 231 -3.70 7.36 -6.81
C LYS A 231 -2.80 7.34 -8.05
N SER A 232 -1.64 8.00 -7.99
CA SER A 232 -0.67 8.00 -9.07
C SER A 232 -0.18 6.59 -9.38
N GLU A 233 0.24 5.83 -8.37
CA GLU A 233 0.74 4.48 -8.58
C GLU A 233 -0.32 3.53 -9.12
N TYR A 234 -1.56 3.69 -8.67
CA TYR A 234 -2.68 2.94 -9.23
C TYR A 234 -2.82 3.19 -10.74
N VAL A 235 -2.81 4.47 -11.17
CA VAL A 235 -2.94 4.85 -12.58
C VAL A 235 -1.73 4.43 -13.43
N SER A 236 -0.51 4.62 -12.93
CA SER A 236 0.71 4.30 -13.68
C SER A 236 0.98 2.81 -13.79
N LYS A 237 0.70 2.05 -12.72
CA LYS A 237 1.10 0.64 -12.58
C LYS A 237 -0.10 -0.30 -12.58
N LYS A 238 -1.00 -0.21 -11.59
CA LYS A 238 -2.05 -1.22 -11.38
C LYS A 238 -3.09 -1.23 -12.52
N MET A 239 -3.56 -0.07 -12.97
CA MET A 239 -4.52 0.04 -14.10
C MET A 239 -4.00 -0.63 -15.37
N LYS A 240 -2.69 -0.49 -15.65
CA LYS A 240 -2.05 -1.10 -16.82
C LYS A 240 -1.81 -2.62 -16.65
N LYS A 241 -1.68 -3.11 -15.41
CA LYS A 241 -1.45 -4.54 -15.10
C LYS A 241 -2.74 -5.38 -15.13
N GLY A 242 -3.91 -4.80 -14.82
CA GLY A 242 -5.16 -5.57 -14.64
C GLY A 242 -5.19 -6.37 -13.32
N ARG A 243 -6.18 -7.27 -13.13
CA ARG A 243 -6.26 -8.16 -11.94
C ARG A 243 -5.63 -9.53 -12.25
N ALA A 244 -4.87 -10.09 -11.31
CA ALA A 244 -4.39 -11.47 -11.40
C ALA A 244 -5.55 -12.50 -11.39
N SER A 245 -6.67 -12.15 -10.77
CA SER A 245 -7.84 -13.04 -10.60
C SER A 245 -8.90 -12.89 -11.69
N SER A 246 -8.97 -11.78 -12.44
CA SER A 246 -10.00 -11.56 -13.48
C SER A 246 -9.48 -10.80 -14.71
N ASN A 247 -10.10 -11.04 -15.86
CA ASN A 247 -9.79 -10.39 -17.15
C ASN A 247 -10.41 -8.98 -17.29
N ALA A 248 -10.89 -8.38 -16.20
CA ALA A 248 -11.51 -7.06 -16.25
C ALA A 248 -10.43 -5.97 -16.32
N ASN A 249 -10.59 -5.02 -17.24
CA ASN A 249 -9.78 -3.81 -17.27
C ASN A 249 -10.00 -3.04 -15.96
N LEU A 250 -8.90 -2.73 -15.27
CA LEU A 250 -8.94 -1.89 -14.07
C LEU A 250 -9.04 -0.42 -14.49
N ASP A 251 -10.08 0.27 -14.05
CA ASP A 251 -10.28 1.70 -14.26
C ASP A 251 -10.28 2.46 -12.93
N LEU A 252 -10.56 3.76 -12.99
CA LEU A 252 -10.66 4.59 -11.78
C LEU A 252 -11.88 4.25 -10.93
N SER A 253 -12.93 3.62 -11.47
CA SER A 253 -14.07 3.18 -10.66
C SER A 253 -13.64 2.13 -9.64
N TYR A 254 -12.74 1.23 -10.03
CA TYR A 254 -12.14 0.28 -9.10
C TYR A 254 -11.30 0.97 -8.03
N PHE A 255 -10.51 2.00 -8.38
CA PHE A 255 -9.78 2.78 -7.37
C PHE A 255 -10.76 3.36 -6.34
N TYR A 256 -11.79 4.08 -6.78
CA TYR A 256 -12.73 4.71 -5.87
C TYR A 256 -13.53 3.70 -5.04
N ALA A 257 -13.88 2.54 -5.60
CA ALA A 257 -14.53 1.46 -4.86
C ALA A 257 -13.61 0.84 -3.77
N HIS A 258 -12.30 0.99 -3.91
CA HIS A 258 -11.29 0.42 -3.00
C HIS A 258 -10.50 1.48 -2.21
N ASP A 259 -10.85 2.77 -2.33
CA ASP A 259 -10.22 3.88 -1.63
C ASP A 259 -11.04 4.31 -0.40
N ASN A 260 -11.15 3.38 0.56
CA ASN A 260 -11.82 3.65 1.83
C ASN A 260 -10.79 4.02 2.90
N ASN A 261 -10.99 5.19 3.51
CA ASN A 261 -10.09 5.79 4.49
C ASN A 261 -10.84 6.06 5.81
N GLU A 262 -11.73 5.16 6.23
CA GLU A 262 -12.63 5.37 7.37
C GLU A 262 -11.94 5.29 8.74
N GLU A 263 -11.00 4.37 8.94
CA GLU A 263 -10.34 4.17 10.24
C GLU A 263 -8.85 4.51 10.18
N TYR A 264 -8.42 5.48 10.99
CA TYR A 264 -7.00 5.74 11.22
C TYR A 264 -6.37 4.60 12.01
N SER A 265 -5.38 3.93 11.44
CA SER A 265 -4.75 2.73 11.96
C SER A 265 -3.27 2.68 11.54
N PRO A 266 -2.44 3.63 11.99
CA PRO A 266 -1.03 3.69 11.64
C PRO A 266 -0.25 2.49 12.19
N ILE A 267 0.86 2.15 11.55
CA ILE A 267 1.86 1.28 12.18
C ILE A 267 2.63 2.10 13.22
N ASN A 268 3.06 1.45 14.31
CA ASN A 268 3.87 2.08 15.34
C ASN A 268 5.08 2.80 14.72
N ARG A 269 5.24 4.11 15.02
CA ARG A 269 6.30 4.94 14.42
C ARG A 269 7.71 4.43 14.74
N SER A 270 7.93 3.88 15.93
CA SER A 270 9.22 3.27 16.29
C SER A 270 9.51 2.04 15.44
N TRP A 271 8.49 1.23 15.13
CA TRP A 271 8.63 0.12 14.19
C TRP A 271 8.99 0.61 12.79
N ILE A 272 8.28 1.62 12.28
CA ILE A 272 8.58 2.24 10.97
C ILE A 272 10.03 2.73 10.92
N HIS A 273 10.53 3.40 11.96
CA HIS A 273 11.92 3.86 12.01
C HIS A 273 12.93 2.71 11.96
N LEU A 274 12.66 1.61 12.67
CA LEU A 274 13.51 0.43 12.64
C LEU A 274 13.50 -0.25 11.25
N VAL A 275 12.33 -0.37 10.62
CA VAL A 275 12.20 -0.91 9.26
C VAL A 275 12.95 -0.03 8.27
N LYS A 276 12.77 1.30 8.32
CA LYS A 276 13.49 2.27 7.48
C LYS A 276 15.00 2.17 7.68
N TYR A 277 15.46 1.95 8.91
CA TYR A 277 16.88 1.77 9.19
C TYR A 277 17.45 0.50 8.53
N GLN A 278 16.73 -0.63 8.60
CA GLN A 278 17.13 -1.88 7.92
C GLN A 278 17.05 -1.75 6.39
N GLN A 279 15.98 -1.12 5.89
CA GLN A 279 15.80 -0.83 4.47
C GLN A 279 16.97 0.01 3.95
N LYS A 280 17.37 1.08 4.66
CA LYS A 280 18.49 1.94 4.26
C LYS A 280 19.82 1.18 4.19
N LYS A 281 20.05 0.22 5.09
CA LYS A 281 21.24 -0.66 5.02
C LYS A 281 21.27 -1.49 3.75
N LEU A 282 20.14 -2.11 3.40
CA LEU A 282 20.02 -2.87 2.15
C LEU A 282 20.16 -1.93 0.94
N GLN A 283 19.44 -0.80 0.94
CA GLN A 283 19.48 0.18 -0.13
C GLN A 283 20.90 0.67 -0.41
N ASN A 284 21.67 1.06 0.62
CA ASN A 284 23.06 1.48 0.46
C ASN A 284 23.95 0.38 -0.13
N LYS A 285 23.65 -0.89 0.10
CA LYS A 285 24.38 -2.02 -0.51
C LYS A 285 24.08 -2.14 -2.01
N TYR A 286 22.83 -1.95 -2.43
CA TYR A 286 22.40 -2.19 -3.80
C TYR A 286 22.43 -0.94 -4.71
N ASP A 287 22.34 0.27 -4.15
CA ASP A 287 22.48 1.53 -4.90
C ASP A 287 23.90 1.77 -5.38
N ASN A 288 24.91 1.39 -4.57
CA ASN A 288 26.32 1.55 -4.94
C ASN A 288 26.74 0.69 -6.13
N ASN A 289 25.95 -0.32 -6.52
CA ASN A 289 26.26 -1.24 -7.60
C ASN A 289 25.44 -1.03 -8.88
N HIS A 290 24.39 -0.19 -8.85
CA HIS A 290 23.51 -0.01 -10.00
C HIS A 290 23.12 1.46 -10.19
N HIS A 291 23.70 2.10 -11.21
CA HIS A 291 23.21 3.37 -11.77
C HIS A 291 21.82 3.14 -12.40
N VAL A 292 20.77 3.14 -11.60
CA VAL A 292 19.40 3.19 -12.11
C VAL A 292 18.76 4.46 -11.57
N SER A 293 18.50 5.40 -12.47
CA SER A 293 17.75 6.62 -12.19
C SER A 293 16.40 6.27 -11.55
N ASN A 294 16.19 6.68 -10.30
CA ASN A 294 14.88 6.62 -9.63
C ASN A 294 13.92 7.71 -10.16
N GLU A 295 13.97 8.00 -11.47
CA GLU A 295 13.03 8.92 -12.10
C GLU A 295 11.71 8.18 -12.34
N TYR A 296 10.86 8.14 -11.32
CA TYR A 296 9.46 7.83 -11.52
C TYR A 296 8.80 9.05 -12.17
N PRO A 297 8.15 8.92 -13.33
CA PRO A 297 7.45 10.04 -13.93
C PRO A 297 6.34 10.51 -12.97
N SER A 298 6.48 11.74 -12.48
CA SER A 298 5.42 12.41 -11.71
C SER A 298 4.14 12.44 -12.54
N LEU A 299 3.13 11.70 -12.12
CA LEU A 299 1.87 11.59 -12.85
C LEU A 299 0.98 12.84 -12.76
N TYR A 300 1.41 13.86 -12.01
CA TYR A 300 0.69 15.13 -11.92
C TYR A 300 1.38 16.29 -12.63
N TYR A 301 2.51 16.07 -13.30
CA TYR A 301 3.15 17.14 -14.05
C TYR A 301 3.07 16.94 -15.56
N VAL A 302 2.01 17.50 -16.15
CA VAL A 302 2.10 18.11 -17.46
C VAL A 302 1.70 19.57 -17.31
N GLN A 303 2.70 20.44 -17.14
CA GLN A 303 2.52 21.88 -17.19
C GLN A 303 2.03 22.26 -18.60
N LYS A 304 0.72 22.47 -18.76
CA LYS A 304 0.15 23.24 -19.86
C LYS A 304 -0.50 24.47 -19.23
N HIS A 305 0.22 25.59 -19.29
CA HIS A 305 -0.18 26.91 -18.78
C HIS A 305 -1.45 27.40 -19.49
N GLN A 306 -2.61 26.93 -19.04
CA GLN A 306 -3.91 27.24 -19.64
C GLN A 306 -4.86 27.93 -18.64
N HIS A 307 -4.77 27.59 -17.36
CA HIS A 307 -5.48 28.27 -16.29
C HIS A 307 -4.52 29.20 -15.54
N ILE A 308 -5.03 30.31 -15.00
CA ILE A 308 -4.26 31.24 -14.17
C ILE A 308 -5.04 31.59 -12.91
N GLY A 309 -4.35 31.87 -11.82
CA GLY A 309 -4.97 32.32 -10.58
C GLY A 309 -3.95 32.67 -9.53
N ASN A 310 -4.45 33.12 -8.39
CA ASN A 310 -3.65 33.43 -7.21
C ASN A 310 -4.36 32.96 -5.94
N ILE A 311 -3.57 32.53 -4.97
CA ILE A 311 -4.03 32.33 -3.59
C ILE A 311 -3.72 33.62 -2.84
N ASP A 312 -4.77 34.30 -2.37
CA ASP A 312 -4.63 35.56 -1.65
C ASP A 312 -4.35 35.31 -0.16
N SER A 313 -5.01 34.32 0.44
CA SER A 313 -4.77 33.93 1.83
C SER A 313 -5.27 32.52 2.15
N VAL A 314 -4.66 31.89 3.14
CA VAL A 314 -5.14 30.66 3.78
C VAL A 314 -5.38 30.98 5.27
N GLN A 315 -6.56 30.63 5.78
CA GLN A 315 -6.99 30.96 7.14
C GLN A 315 -7.68 29.76 7.80
N ASN A 316 -7.68 29.72 9.13
CA ASN A 316 -8.29 28.64 9.89
C ASN A 316 -9.76 29.00 10.02
N HIS A 317 -10.63 28.16 9.48
CA HIS A 317 -12.05 28.31 9.72
C HIS A 317 -12.42 27.66 11.06
N ASN A 318 -11.88 26.46 11.32
CA ASN A 318 -11.95 25.76 12.60
C ASN A 318 -10.85 24.68 12.68
N GLN A 319 -10.91 23.80 13.69
CA GLN A 319 -9.90 22.75 13.96
C GLN A 319 -9.63 21.79 12.80
N SER A 320 -10.52 21.65 11.82
CA SER A 320 -10.36 20.71 10.70
C SER A 320 -10.63 21.32 9.34
N ILE A 321 -11.02 22.60 9.27
CA ILE A 321 -11.37 23.28 8.03
C ILE A 321 -10.47 24.51 7.85
N ILE A 322 -9.84 24.58 6.67
CA ILE A 322 -9.19 25.79 6.20
C ILE A 322 -10.07 26.53 5.19
N GLU A 323 -9.99 27.84 5.25
CA GLU A 323 -10.55 28.75 4.28
C GLU A 323 -9.45 29.25 3.35
N ILE A 324 -9.59 29.00 2.05
CA ILE A 324 -8.64 29.46 1.03
C ILE A 324 -9.33 30.52 0.19
N ASN A 325 -8.82 31.75 0.24
CA ASN A 325 -9.31 32.87 -0.56
C ASN A 325 -8.37 33.13 -1.74
N GLY A 326 -8.93 33.42 -2.90
CA GLY A 326 -8.15 33.69 -4.11
C GLY A 326 -9.00 34.12 -5.29
N TRP A 327 -8.39 34.06 -6.47
CA TRP A 327 -9.09 34.23 -7.74
C TRP A 327 -8.50 33.28 -8.79
N ALA A 328 -9.31 32.91 -9.77
CA ALA A 328 -8.90 32.00 -10.84
C ALA A 328 -9.65 32.26 -12.14
N LEU A 329 -8.99 32.00 -13.26
CA LEU A 329 -9.53 32.14 -14.60
C LEU A 329 -9.18 30.91 -15.44
N SER A 330 -10.15 30.47 -16.22
CA SER A 330 -9.96 29.50 -17.30
C SER A 330 -9.33 30.14 -18.54
N VAL A 331 -8.93 29.32 -19.50
CA VAL A 331 -8.50 29.76 -20.84
C VAL A 331 -9.49 30.70 -21.51
N ALA A 332 -10.77 30.59 -21.18
CA ALA A 332 -11.85 31.39 -21.76
C ALA A 332 -12.08 32.72 -21.00
N GLY A 333 -11.28 33.03 -19.98
CA GLY A 333 -11.45 34.24 -19.17
C GLY A 333 -12.55 34.16 -18.11
N LYS A 334 -13.21 33.00 -17.98
CA LYS A 334 -14.30 32.75 -17.03
C LYS A 334 -13.79 32.09 -15.76
N LYS A 335 -14.56 32.22 -14.67
CA LYS A 335 -14.26 31.51 -13.42
C LYS A 335 -14.28 29.98 -13.63
N PRO A 336 -13.38 29.22 -12.99
CA PRO A 336 -13.43 27.77 -13.00
C PRO A 336 -14.65 27.24 -12.25
N GLU A 337 -15.26 26.16 -12.74
CA GLU A 337 -16.43 25.53 -12.10
C GLU A 337 -16.06 24.46 -11.08
N CYS A 338 -14.85 23.92 -11.16
CA CYS A 338 -14.37 22.87 -10.27
C CYS A 338 -12.96 23.18 -9.76
N PHE A 339 -12.74 22.93 -8.48
CA PHE A 339 -11.44 23.11 -7.84
C PHE A 339 -11.01 21.81 -7.18
N ARG A 340 -9.73 21.48 -7.31
CA ARG A 340 -9.07 20.47 -6.48
C ARG A 340 -7.94 21.15 -5.73
N VAL A 341 -7.77 20.78 -4.47
CA VAL A 341 -6.77 21.40 -3.59
C VAL A 341 -5.82 20.32 -3.13
N VAL A 342 -4.53 20.50 -3.41
CA VAL A 342 -3.47 19.58 -3.02
C VAL A 342 -2.52 20.29 -2.07
N ILE A 343 -2.27 19.70 -0.91
CA ILE A 343 -1.29 20.18 0.06
C ILE A 343 -0.07 19.25 0.11
N ASN A 344 1.07 19.81 0.50
CA ASN A 344 2.33 19.08 0.70
C ASN A 344 2.73 18.25 -0.53
N GLU A 345 2.29 18.67 -1.71
CA GLU A 345 2.47 18.02 -3.01
C GLU A 345 1.84 16.62 -3.17
N CYS A 346 1.32 16.04 -2.09
CA CYS A 346 0.91 14.64 -2.07
C CYS A 346 -0.52 14.40 -1.57
N ILE A 347 -1.17 15.32 -0.84
CA ILE A 347 -2.48 15.06 -0.20
C ILE A 347 -3.57 15.89 -0.87
N GLU A 348 -4.67 15.24 -1.26
CA GLU A 348 -5.86 15.95 -1.72
C GLU A 348 -6.78 16.34 -0.57
N LEU A 349 -7.11 17.62 -0.47
CA LEU A 349 -8.13 18.11 0.44
C LEU A 349 -9.52 17.98 -0.16
N GLU A 350 -10.49 17.66 0.69
CA GLU A 350 -11.89 17.63 0.29
C GLU A 350 -12.45 19.07 0.30
N VAL A 351 -12.84 19.57 -0.88
CA VAL A 351 -13.51 20.87 -1.01
C VAL A 351 -14.99 20.70 -0.59
N LYS A 352 -15.34 21.24 0.58
CA LYS A 352 -16.70 21.15 1.16
C LYS A 352 -17.66 22.17 0.57
N ASP A 353 -17.15 23.37 0.31
CA ASP A 353 -17.96 24.49 -0.19
C ASP A 353 -17.12 25.42 -1.07
N ILE A 354 -17.78 26.04 -2.05
CA ILE A 354 -17.19 26.99 -3.01
C ILE A 354 -18.08 28.22 -3.07
N LYS A 355 -17.57 29.35 -2.57
CA LYS A 355 -18.28 30.65 -2.66
C LYS A 355 -17.55 31.56 -3.63
N PHE A 356 -18.20 31.89 -4.74
CA PHE A 356 -17.66 32.87 -5.68
C PHE A 356 -17.87 34.30 -5.19
N LYS A 357 -16.91 35.18 -5.49
CA LYS A 357 -16.85 36.58 -5.09
C LYS A 357 -16.54 37.47 -6.28
N LEU A 358 -17.05 38.70 -6.25
CA LEU A 358 -16.67 39.72 -7.23
C LEU A 358 -15.23 40.18 -7.00
N ARG A 359 -14.47 40.34 -8.08
CA ARG A 359 -13.09 40.85 -8.11
C ARG A 359 -12.95 41.93 -9.19
N PRO A 360 -13.51 43.14 -8.97
CA PRO A 360 -13.37 44.26 -9.90
C PRO A 360 -11.90 44.62 -10.16
N ASP A 361 -11.04 44.42 -9.17
CA ASP A 361 -9.60 44.65 -9.24
C ASP A 361 -8.88 43.66 -10.19
N VAL A 362 -9.33 42.41 -10.26
CA VAL A 362 -8.82 41.40 -11.19
C VAL A 362 -9.41 41.64 -12.57
N PHE A 363 -10.73 41.86 -12.64
CA PHE A 363 -11.46 42.13 -13.89
C PHE A 363 -10.89 43.33 -14.65
N SER A 364 -10.53 44.41 -13.95
CA SER A 364 -9.96 45.60 -14.57
C SER A 364 -8.48 45.48 -14.95
N LYS A 365 -7.71 44.59 -14.30
CA LYS A 365 -6.24 44.50 -14.50
C LYS A 365 -5.81 43.34 -15.39
N ILE A 366 -6.58 42.25 -15.45
CA ILE A 366 -6.24 41.07 -16.23
C ILE A 366 -7.03 41.08 -17.52
N VAL A 367 -6.34 41.35 -18.64
CA VAL A 367 -6.92 41.46 -19.98
C VAL A 367 -7.75 40.23 -20.38
N LEU A 368 -7.37 39.04 -19.91
CA LEU A 368 -8.09 37.80 -20.18
C LEU A 368 -9.41 37.69 -19.41
N CYS A 369 -9.60 38.41 -18.31
CA CYS A 369 -10.75 38.28 -17.44
C CYS A 369 -12.02 38.84 -18.11
N ASN A 370 -13.04 38.01 -18.27
CA ASN A 370 -14.37 38.44 -18.73
C ASN A 370 -15.50 38.04 -17.76
N ASP A 371 -15.15 37.62 -16.55
CA ASP A 371 -16.06 37.27 -15.47
C ASP A 371 -15.61 37.94 -14.18
N GLU A 372 -16.33 38.98 -13.76
CA GLU A 372 -16.03 39.70 -12.52
C GLU A 372 -16.20 38.81 -11.29
N SER A 373 -16.95 37.70 -11.38
CA SER A 373 -17.13 36.73 -10.29
C SER A 373 -16.02 35.66 -10.19
N CYS A 374 -14.82 35.99 -10.67
CA CYS A 374 -13.64 35.11 -10.68
C CYS A 374 -12.94 34.93 -9.32
N GLY A 375 -13.35 35.67 -8.28
CA GLY A 375 -12.90 35.43 -6.92
C GLY A 375 -13.55 34.19 -6.32
N PHE A 376 -12.85 33.52 -5.40
CA PHE A 376 -13.39 32.37 -4.69
C PHE A 376 -12.99 32.34 -3.21
N THR A 377 -13.81 31.62 -2.45
CA THR A 377 -13.49 31.08 -1.14
C THR A 377 -13.76 29.57 -1.17
N LEU A 378 -12.73 28.78 -0.90
CA LEU A 378 -12.85 27.33 -0.74
C LEU A 378 -12.81 26.99 0.75
N LEU A 379 -13.79 26.24 1.22
CA LEU A 379 -13.73 25.58 2.53
C LEU A 379 -13.24 24.16 2.32
N CYS A 380 -12.04 23.85 2.81
CA CYS A 380 -11.40 22.56 2.60
C CYS A 380 -11.23 21.82 3.93
N ASN A 381 -11.67 20.56 3.97
CA ASN A 381 -11.39 19.69 5.12
C ASN A 381 -9.95 19.17 5.03
N THR A 382 -9.18 19.46 6.07
CA THR A 382 -7.76 19.10 6.23
C THR A 382 -7.55 17.63 6.56
N ASN A 383 -8.60 16.91 6.96
CA ASN A 383 -8.56 15.49 7.30
C ASN A 383 -7.55 15.14 8.41
N GLY A 384 -7.26 16.09 9.31
CA GLY A 384 -6.30 15.90 10.40
C GLY A 384 -4.88 16.39 10.10
N GLU A 385 -4.62 16.88 8.88
CA GLU A 385 -3.35 17.53 8.54
C GLU A 385 -3.22 18.85 9.29
N THR A 386 -2.17 18.96 10.10
CA THR A 386 -1.92 20.14 10.93
C THR A 386 -0.83 21.05 10.39
N GLU A 387 0.02 20.54 9.50
CA GLU A 387 1.13 21.27 8.90
C GLU A 387 1.02 21.21 7.38
N ILE A 388 0.81 22.39 6.78
CA ILE A 388 0.79 22.60 5.35
C ILE A 388 2.04 23.40 5.03
N ASN A 389 2.87 22.89 4.14
CA ASN A 389 4.14 23.49 3.68
C ASN A 389 4.04 23.97 2.22
N SER A 390 3.14 23.36 1.45
CA SER A 390 2.81 23.79 0.10
C SER A 390 1.32 23.62 -0.18
N LEU A 391 0.78 24.46 -1.05
CA LEU A 391 -0.60 24.41 -1.50
C LEU A 391 -0.63 24.61 -3.02
N THR A 392 -1.32 23.72 -3.70
CA THR A 392 -1.59 23.83 -5.14
C THR A 392 -3.08 23.65 -5.41
N ILE A 393 -3.66 24.58 -6.15
CA ILE A 393 -5.05 24.53 -6.61
C ILE A 393 -5.06 24.16 -8.08
N TYR A 394 -5.89 23.19 -8.44
CA TYR A 394 -6.10 22.74 -9.82
C TYR A 394 -7.54 23.02 -10.27
N HIS A 395 -7.71 23.28 -11.57
CA HIS A 395 -8.98 23.13 -12.28
C HIS A 395 -9.09 21.71 -12.85
N GLY A 396 -10.09 20.95 -12.39
CA GLY A 396 -10.25 19.55 -12.79
C GLY A 396 -8.99 18.72 -12.47
N SER A 397 -8.67 17.73 -13.31
CA SER A 397 -7.53 16.82 -13.06
C SER A 397 -6.20 17.22 -13.71
N ASN A 398 -6.20 18.23 -14.59
CA ASN A 398 -5.09 18.43 -15.54
C ASN A 398 -4.48 19.84 -15.54
N TYR A 399 -5.06 20.81 -14.83
CA TYR A 399 -4.65 22.20 -14.97
C TYR A 399 -4.36 22.83 -13.62
N VAL A 400 -3.11 23.26 -13.41
CA VAL A 400 -2.72 24.07 -12.24
C VAL A 400 -3.30 25.48 -12.41
N ILE A 401 -3.99 25.97 -11.39
CA ILE A 401 -4.46 27.36 -11.28
C ILE A 401 -3.41 28.20 -10.56
N ALA A 402 -3.00 27.74 -9.37
CA ALA A 402 -2.08 28.46 -8.48
C ALA A 402 -1.31 27.46 -7.63
N SER A 403 -0.03 27.72 -7.37
CA SER A 403 0.82 26.91 -6.50
C SER A 403 1.76 27.81 -5.71
N GLY A 404 1.99 27.49 -4.43
CA GLY A 404 2.96 28.21 -3.62
C GLY A 404 3.42 27.40 -2.41
N ALA A 405 4.63 27.71 -1.93
CA ALA A 405 5.04 27.32 -0.59
C ALA A 405 4.22 28.15 0.41
N ILE A 406 3.47 27.47 1.27
CA ILE A 406 2.65 28.09 2.29
C ILE A 406 3.04 27.38 3.58
N ASN A 407 3.81 28.03 4.45
CA ASN A 407 4.06 27.50 5.80
C ASN A 407 2.87 27.87 6.68
N TYR A 408 1.97 26.91 6.88
CA TYR A 408 0.68 27.11 7.54
C TYR A 408 0.40 25.99 8.55
N ILE A 409 0.10 26.37 9.79
CA ILE A 409 -0.13 25.43 10.90
C ILE A 409 -1.56 25.62 11.43
N LEU A 410 -2.35 24.54 11.45
CA LEU A 410 -3.77 24.59 11.86
C LEU A 410 -3.97 24.85 13.37
N ASN A 411 -2.93 24.68 14.18
CA ASN A 411 -3.02 24.78 15.64
C ASN A 411 -2.14 25.91 16.20
N LYS A 412 -2.78 27.01 16.60
CA LYS A 412 -2.30 27.93 17.63
C LYS A 412 -3.42 28.22 18.62
#